data_AF-W7IZ18-F1
#
_entry.id   AF-W7IZ18-F1
#
_cell.length_a   1.000
_cell.length_b   1.000
_cell.length_c   1.000
_cell.angle_alpha   90.00
_cell.angle_beta   90.00
_cell.angle_gamma   90.00
#
_symmetry.space_group_name_H-M   'P 1'
#
loop_
_entity.id
_entity.type
_entity.pdbx_description
1 polymer ?
#
loop_
_entity_poly.entity_id
_entity_poly.type
_entity_poly.pdbx_seq_one_letter_code
_entity_poly.pdbx_strand_id
1 'polypeptide(L)'
;MVGWNDTPEWERTAAAAVYEQVRAFLHATDGNAAKLTRTQKSQFVAACWTGQIHLRIPHPKPSYIAEWNDLPQWQRETDADIFERIEHHHATTG
;
A
#
# COMPACT_ATOMS: atom_id res chain seq x y z
N MET A 1 0.89 -22.17 -0.89
CA MET A 1 0.51 -20.76 -0.74
C MET A 1 -0.76 -20.72 0.08
N VAL A 2 -0.76 -20.02 1.21
CA VAL A 2 -1.95 -19.80 2.04
C VAL A 2 -2.91 -18.92 1.25
N GLY A 3 -4.18 -19.31 1.12
CA GLY A 3 -5.16 -18.54 0.34
C GLY A 3 -5.57 -17.26 1.06
N TRP A 4 -6.15 -16.29 0.34
CA TRP A 4 -6.66 -15.05 0.94
C TRP A 4 -7.65 -15.29 2.10
N ASN A 5 -8.44 -16.37 2.02
CA ASN A 5 -9.38 -16.74 3.08
C ASN A 5 -8.68 -17.18 4.37
N ASP A 6 -7.45 -17.66 4.26
CA ASP A 6 -6.62 -18.11 5.37
C ASP A 6 -5.70 -16.98 5.93
N THR A 7 -5.63 -15.84 5.23
CA THR A 7 -4.93 -14.64 5.72
C THR A 7 -5.55 -14.16 7.04
N PRO A 8 -4.78 -13.84 8.08
CA PRO A 8 -5.33 -13.30 9.32
C PRO A 8 -6.22 -12.07 9.10
N GLU A 9 -7.29 -11.95 9.87
CA GLU A 9 -8.25 -10.84 9.73
C GLU A 9 -7.58 -9.47 9.86
N TRP A 10 -6.66 -9.33 10.81
CA TRP A 10 -5.95 -8.07 11.02
C TRP A 10 -5.18 -7.62 9.77
N GLU A 11 -4.62 -8.57 9.03
CA GLU A 11 -3.82 -8.35 7.83
C GLU A 11 -4.73 -7.97 6.65
N ARG A 12 -5.88 -8.64 6.52
CA ARG A 12 -6.91 -8.26 5.54
C ARG A 12 -7.45 -6.85 5.79
N THR A 13 -7.73 -6.50 7.05
CA THR A 13 -8.20 -5.17 7.42
C THR A 13 -7.12 -4.11 7.20
N ALA A 14 -5.85 -4.42 7.42
CA ALA A 14 -4.73 -3.53 7.08
C ALA A 14 -4.64 -3.30 5.56
N ALA A 15 -4.72 -4.37 4.76
CA ALA A 15 -4.70 -4.28 3.30
C ALA A 15 -5.89 -3.45 2.76
N ALA A 16 -7.09 -3.65 3.32
CA ALA A 16 -8.27 -2.84 2.97
C ALA A 16 -8.07 -1.36 3.31
N ALA A 17 -7.45 -1.05 4.46
CA ALA A 17 -7.15 0.33 4.83
C ALA A 17 -6.14 0.98 3.88
N VAL A 18 -5.09 0.26 3.46
CA VAL A 18 -4.12 0.76 2.48
C VAL A 18 -4.80 1.04 1.13
N TYR A 19 -5.69 0.15 0.68
CA TYR A 19 -6.48 0.37 -0.53
C TYR A 19 -7.30 1.67 -0.46
N GLU A 20 -8.02 1.88 0.65
CA GLU A 20 -8.83 3.07 0.87
C GLU A 20 -7.99 4.35 0.94
N GLN A 21 -6.79 4.28 1.54
CA GLN A 21 -5.86 5.42 1.61
C GLN A 21 -5.37 5.85 0.22
N VAL A 22 -5.00 4.90 -0.64
CA VAL A 22 -4.62 5.20 -2.03
C VAL A 22 -5.80 5.79 -2.80
N ARG A 23 -7.00 5.20 -2.68
CA ARG A 23 -8.21 5.70 -3.36
C ARG A 23 -8.57 7.12 -2.90
N ALA A 24 -8.50 7.38 -1.59
CA ALA A 24 -8.75 8.71 -1.03
C ALA A 24 -7.71 9.73 -1.51
N PHE A 25 -6.44 9.35 -1.65
CA PHE A 25 -5.39 10.23 -2.16
C PHE A 25 -5.58 10.56 -3.65
N LEU A 26 -5.98 9.58 -4.46
CA LEU A 26 -6.36 9.81 -5.86
C LEU A 26 -7.53 10.79 -5.97
N HIS A 27 -8.59 10.60 -5.17
CA HIS A 27 -9.73 11.51 -5.14
C HIS A 27 -9.34 12.92 -4.66
N ALA A 28 -8.58 13.04 -3.57
CA ALA A 28 -8.16 14.32 -3.01
C ALA A 28 -7.25 15.13 -3.95
N THR A 29 -6.61 14.48 -4.90
CA THR A 29 -5.74 15.11 -5.91
C THR A 29 -6.42 15.30 -7.26
N ASP A 30 -7.72 15.02 -7.37
CA ASP A 30 -8.47 15.03 -8.63
C ASP A 30 -7.74 14.19 -9.70
N GLY A 31 -7.26 13.00 -9.29
CA GLY A 31 -6.49 12.09 -10.13
C GLY A 31 -5.05 12.51 -10.43
N ASN A 32 -4.59 13.71 -10.04
CA ASN A 32 -3.23 14.17 -10.37
C ASN A 32 -2.11 13.33 -9.74
N ALA A 33 -2.41 12.56 -8.67
CA ALA A 33 -1.47 11.59 -8.12
C ALA A 33 -1.07 10.48 -9.13
N ALA A 34 -1.81 10.29 -10.23
CA ALA A 34 -1.41 9.43 -11.35
C ALA A 34 -0.04 9.81 -11.94
N LYS A 35 0.33 11.09 -11.89
CA LYS A 35 1.58 11.65 -12.43
C LYS A 35 2.80 11.38 -11.56
N LEU A 36 2.62 10.82 -10.37
CA LEU A 36 3.75 10.45 -9.50
C LEU A 36 4.63 9.39 -10.17
N THR A 37 5.93 9.47 -9.92
CA THR A 37 6.86 8.42 -10.33
C THR A 37 6.53 7.10 -9.64
N ARG A 38 6.91 5.97 -10.25
CA ARG A 38 6.75 4.64 -9.62
C ARG A 38 7.38 4.57 -8.23
N THR A 39 8.52 5.22 -8.02
CA THR A 39 9.17 5.33 -6.70
C THR A 39 8.28 6.04 -5.69
N GLN A 40 7.69 7.18 -6.05
CA GLN A 40 6.77 7.90 -5.15
C GLN A 40 5.50 7.09 -4.84
N LYS A 41 4.94 6.40 -5.85
CA LYS A 41 3.79 5.49 -5.66
C LYS A 41 4.11 4.36 -4.68
N SER A 42 5.27 3.72 -4.88
CA SER A 42 5.79 2.66 -4.00
C SER A 42 6.00 3.16 -2.57
N GLN A 43 6.65 4.31 -2.39
CA GLN A 43 6.88 4.93 -1.08
C GLN A 43 5.57 5.25 -0.36
N PHE A 44 4.56 5.73 -1.08
CA PHE A 44 3.25 6.03 -0.49
C PHE A 44 2.58 4.76 0.06
N VAL A 45 2.57 3.67 -0.72
CA VAL A 45 1.99 2.38 -0.28
C VAL A 45 2.77 1.81 0.90
N ALA A 46 4.10 1.83 0.86
CA ALA A 46 4.94 1.37 1.96
C ALA A 46 4.68 2.16 3.25
N ALA A 47 4.57 3.49 3.19
CA ALA A 47 4.25 4.32 4.34
C ALA A 47 2.85 4.00 4.91
N CYS A 48 1.85 3.83 4.04
CA CYS A 48 0.50 3.42 4.44
C CYS A 48 0.52 2.08 5.18
N TRP A 49 1.23 1.08 4.64
CA TRP A 49 1.38 -0.23 5.24
C TRP A 49 2.09 -0.18 6.60
N THR A 50 3.23 0.50 6.69
CA THR A 50 3.98 0.69 7.95
C THR A 50 3.12 1.33 9.03
N GLY A 51 2.29 2.31 8.67
CA GLY A 51 1.28 2.88 9.58
C GLY A 51 0.27 1.83 10.08
N GLN A 52 -0.22 0.96 9.20
CA GLN A 52 -1.13 -0.14 9.59
C GLN A 52 -0.45 -1.16 10.51
N ILE A 53 0.84 -1.41 10.32
CA ILE A 53 1.66 -2.29 11.18
C ILE A 53 1.78 -1.69 12.58
N HIS A 54 2.15 -0.42 12.71
CA HIS A 54 2.24 0.25 14.02
C HIS A 54 0.91 0.29 14.76
N LEU A 55 -0.22 0.43 14.05
CA LEU A 55 -1.55 0.41 14.66
C LEU A 55 -1.90 -0.94 15.30
N ARG A 56 -1.44 -2.04 14.71
CA ARG A 56 -1.89 -3.41 15.07
C ARG A 56 -0.87 -4.24 15.83
N ILE A 57 0.41 -3.95 15.65
CA ILE A 57 1.52 -4.70 16.22
C ILE A 57 2.28 -3.75 17.15
N PRO A 58 2.08 -3.83 18.47
CA PRO A 58 2.72 -2.92 19.43
C PRO A 58 4.25 -2.92 19.37
N HIS A 59 4.84 -4.07 19.04
CA HIS A 59 6.28 -4.27 18.92
C HIS A 59 6.60 -4.97 17.60
N PRO A 60 6.53 -4.26 16.47
CA PRO A 60 6.75 -4.87 15.16
C PRO A 60 8.22 -5.25 15.00
N LYS A 61 8.47 -6.33 14.26
CA LYS A 61 9.85 -6.69 13.88
C LYS A 61 10.43 -5.59 12.98
N PRO A 62 11.72 -5.26 13.09
CA PRO A 62 12.35 -4.25 12.23
C PRO A 62 12.11 -4.50 10.72
N SER A 63 12.09 -5.76 10.30
CA SER A 63 11.81 -6.15 8.91
C SER A 63 10.39 -5.84 8.43
N TYR A 64 9.43 -5.61 9.33
CA TYR A 64 8.05 -5.22 8.96
C TYR A 64 7.88 -3.72 8.77
N ILE A 65 8.83 -2.94 9.28
CA ILE A 65 8.82 -1.47 9.27
C ILE A 65 10.12 -0.92 8.68
N ALA A 66 10.78 -1.71 7.83
CA ALA A 66 12.02 -1.30 7.19
C ALA A 66 11.77 -0.05 6.33
N GLU A 67 12.74 0.86 6.30
CA GLU A 67 12.69 2.03 5.44
C GLU A 67 12.59 1.60 3.97
N TRP A 68 11.92 2.40 3.16
CA TRP A 68 11.65 2.04 1.77
C TRP A 68 12.92 1.71 0.97
N ASN A 69 14.02 2.42 1.23
CA ASN A 69 15.30 2.19 0.57
C ASN A 69 15.91 0.82 0.89
N ASP A 70 15.57 0.25 2.05
CA ASP A 70 16.07 -1.04 2.53
C ASP A 70 15.17 -2.21 2.12
N LEU A 71 14.01 -1.93 1.53
CA LEU A 71 13.11 -2.97 1.02
C LEU A 71 13.74 -3.70 -0.19
N PRO A 72 13.55 -5.02 -0.31
CA PRO A 72 13.91 -5.76 -1.52
C PRO A 72 13.24 -5.16 -2.77
N GLN A 73 13.91 -5.25 -3.91
CA GLN A 73 13.40 -4.68 -5.17
C GLN A 73 12.00 -5.18 -5.53
N TRP A 74 11.74 -6.48 -5.41
CA TRP A 74 10.43 -7.08 -5.71
C TRP A 74 9.31 -6.48 -4.86
N GLN A 75 9.60 -6.11 -3.61
CA GLN A 75 8.60 -5.54 -2.70
C GLN A 75 8.30 -4.09 -3.10
N ARG A 76 9.34 -3.31 -3.44
CA ARG A 76 9.15 -1.95 -3.97
C ARG A 76 8.36 -1.94 -5.27
N GLU A 77 8.61 -2.90 -6.16
CA GLU A 77 7.84 -3.09 -7.40
C GLU A 77 6.39 -3.46 -7.10
N THR A 78 6.16 -4.39 -6.16
CA THR A 78 4.81 -4.79 -5.73
C THR A 78 4.03 -3.60 -5.15
N ASP A 79 4.66 -2.77 -4.31
CA ASP A 79 4.03 -1.58 -3.73
C ASP A 79 3.63 -0.56 -4.82
N ALA A 80 4.46 -0.40 -5.86
CA ALA A 80 4.12 0.43 -7.01
C ALA A 80 2.93 -0.16 -7.80
N ASP A 81 2.95 -1.47 -8.03
CA ASP A 81 1.90 -2.18 -8.77
C ASP A 81 0.54 -2.12 -8.05
N ILE A 82 0.54 -2.18 -6.71
CA ILE A 82 -0.66 -1.99 -5.89
C ILE A 82 -1.26 -0.61 -6.15
N PHE A 83 -0.45 0.45 -6.10
CA PHE A 83 -0.93 1.81 -6.35
C PHE A 83 -1.55 1.93 -7.75
N GLU A 84 -0.82 1.50 -8.78
CA GLU A 84 -1.25 1.60 -10.18
C GLU A 84 -2.49 0.76 -10.46
N ARG A 85 -2.64 -0.39 -9.79
CA ARG A 85 -3.85 -1.21 -9.90
C ARG A 85 -5.08 -0.48 -9.37
N ILE A 86 -4.93 0.22 -8.24
CA ILE A 86 -6.01 1.01 -7.63
C ILE A 86 -6.32 2.24 -8.49
N GLU A 87 -5.31 2.90 -9.02
CA GLU A 87 -5.42 4.00 -9.98
C GLU A 87 -6.25 3.58 -11.21
N HIS A 88 -5.92 2.45 -11.83
CA HIS A 88 -6.67 1.93 -12.98
C HIS A 88 -8.14 1.67 -12.65
N HIS A 89 -8.44 1.15 -11.45
CA HIS A 89 -9.81 0.91 -11.00
C HIS A 89 -10.57 2.21 -10.69
N HIS A 90 -9.87 3.21 -10.14
CA HIS A 90 -10.43 4.53 -9.88
C HIS A 90 -10.83 5.24 -11.19
N ALA A 91 -9.96 5.21 -12.21
CA ALA A 91 -10.22 5.84 -13.52
C ALA A 91 -11.39 5.21 -14.30
N THR A 92 -11.78 3.97 -13.99
CA THR A 92 -12.92 3.29 -14.62
C THR A 92 -14.25 3.48 -13.89
N THR A 93 -14.22 4.05 -12.68
CA THR A 93 -15.40 4.25 -11.82
C THR A 93 -15.75 5.74 -11.63
N GLY A 94 -14.84 6.65 -12.01
CA GLY A 94 -15.02 8.10 -11.96
C GLY A 94 -15.68 8.70 -13.20
#